data_AF-S6UFK0-F1
#
_entry.id   AF-S6UFK0-F1
#
_cell.length_a   1.000
_cell.length_b   1.000
_cell.length_c   1.000
_cell.angle_alpha   90.00
_cell.angle_beta   90.00
_cell.angle_gamma   90.00
#
_symmetry.space_group_name_H-M   'P 1'
#
loop_
_entity.id
_entity.type
_entity.pdbx_description
1 polymer ?
#
loop_
_entity_poly.entity_id
_entity_poly.type
_entity_poly.pdbx_seq_one_letter_code
_entity_poly.pdbx_strand_id
1 'polypeptide(L)' 'DVNPDDVIVSWLPLYHDMGLIGGLLQPIFSGVPCILMAPAYFLTRPLRWLEAISEYGGTISGGPDFAYQLCSARV' A
#
# COMPACT_ATOMS: atom_id res chain seq x y z
N ASP A 1 -5.76 1.48 -15.49
CA ASP A 1 -4.53 0.85 -16.00
C ASP A 1 -3.34 1.35 -15.20
N VAL A 2 -2.32 0.50 -15.04
CA VAL A 2 -1.04 0.89 -14.41
C VAL A 2 -0.16 1.50 -15.49
N ASN A 3 0.33 2.72 -15.24
CA ASN A 3 1.21 3.47 -16.11
C ASN A 3 2.69 3.28 -15.71
N PRO A 4 3.66 3.52 -16.62
CA PRO A 4 5.08 3.34 -16.34
C PRO A 4 5.65 4.18 -15.19
N ASP A 5 4.98 5.30 -14.85
CA ASP A 5 5.35 6.23 -13.78
C ASP A 5 4.62 5.96 -12.46
N ASP A 6 3.77 4.93 -12.40
CA ASP A 6 3.07 4.58 -11.17
C ASP A 6 4.02 4.01 -10.10
N VAL A 7 3.66 4.25 -8.84
CA VAL A 7 4.33 3.66 -7.68
C VAL A 7 3.27 3.01 -6.80
N ILE A 8 3.38 1.69 -6.63
CA ILE A 8 2.45 0.91 -5.80
C ILE A 8 2.98 0.87 -4.36
N VAL A 9 2.18 1.31 -3.40
CA VAL A 9 2.48 1.23 -1.96
C VAL A 9 1.48 0.28 -1.31
N SER A 10 1.96 -0.77 -0.63
CA SER A 10 1.10 -1.74 0.04
C SER A 10 1.60 -2.12 1.43
N TRP A 11 0.67 -2.16 2.38
CA TRP A 11 0.87 -2.76 3.70
C TRP A 11 0.07 -4.06 3.86
N LEU A 12 -0.66 -4.49 2.83
CA LEU A 12 -1.57 -5.63 2.89
C LEU A 12 -0.80 -6.95 3.01
N PRO A 13 -1.32 -7.93 3.76
CA PRO A 13 -0.62 -9.20 3.91
C PRO A 13 -0.52 -9.95 2.59
N LEU A 14 0.67 -10.47 2.28
CA LEU A 14 0.95 -11.23 1.05
C LEU A 14 0.30 -12.62 0.99
N TYR A 15 -0.37 -13.06 2.06
CA TYR A 15 -1.19 -14.27 2.07
C TYR A 15 -2.65 -14.01 1.69
N HIS A 16 -3.03 -12.75 1.47
CA HIS A 16 -4.34 -12.33 0.97
C HIS A 16 -4.23 -11.88 -0.48
N ASP A 17 -5.26 -12.07 -1.29
CA ASP A 17 -5.25 -11.75 -2.73
C ASP A 17 -4.90 -10.28 -3.04
N MET A 18 -5.50 -9.30 -2.36
CA MET A 18 -5.20 -7.88 -2.53
C MET A 18 -3.73 -7.55 -2.24
N GLY A 19 -3.11 -8.23 -1.26
CA GLY A 19 -1.70 -8.05 -0.94
C GLY A 19 -0.78 -8.77 -1.92
N LEU A 20 -1.07 -10.03 -2.24
CA LEU A 20 -0.27 -10.83 -3.16
C LEU A 20 -0.39 -10.36 -4.61
N ILE A 21 -1.61 -10.35 -5.14
CA ILE A 21 -1.88 -10.05 -6.54
C ILE A 21 -1.73 -8.55 -6.77
N GLY A 22 -2.46 -7.72 -6.02
CA GLY A 22 -2.44 -6.27 -6.22
C GLY A 22 -1.17 -5.58 -5.70
N GLY A 23 -0.70 -5.98 -4.51
CA GLY A 23 0.43 -5.34 -3.84
C GLY A 23 1.82 -5.77 -4.33
N LEU A 24 1.98 -7.00 -4.85
CA LEU A 24 3.28 -7.56 -5.22
C LEU A 24 3.36 -8.05 -6.68
N LEU A 25 2.45 -8.91 -7.12
CA LEU A 25 2.53 -9.50 -8.46
C LEU A 25 2.20 -8.48 -9.57
N GLN A 26 1.25 -7.58 -9.32
CA GLN A 26 0.91 -6.49 -10.25
C GLN A 26 2.11 -5.58 -10.55
N PRO A 27 2.83 -5.01 -9.56
CA PRO A 27 4.00 -4.18 -9.86
C PRO A 27 5.11 -4.95 -10.58
N ILE A 28 5.34 -6.22 -10.24
CA ILE A 28 6.30 -7.09 -10.96
C ILE A 28 5.88 -7.24 -12.42
N PHE A 29 4.62 -7.55 -12.67
CA PHE A 29 4.07 -7.74 -14.01
C PHE A 29 4.13 -6.44 -14.85
N SER A 30 3.83 -5.30 -14.22
CA SER A 30 3.83 -3.99 -14.88
C SER A 30 5.21 -3.34 -14.97
N GLY A 31 6.23 -3.86 -14.27
CA GLY A 31 7.57 -3.27 -14.25
C GLY A 31 7.65 -1.93 -13.51
N VAL A 32 6.77 -1.69 -12.53
CA VAL A 32 6.70 -0.43 -11.78
C VAL A 32 7.25 -0.57 -10.35
N PRO A 33 7.73 0.51 -9.72
CA PRO A 33 8.17 0.49 -8.33
C PRO A 33 7.09 -0.02 -7.35
N CYS A 34 7.54 -0.78 -6.35
CA CYS A 34 6.70 -1.34 -5.30
C CYS A 34 7.32 -1.08 -3.93
N ILE A 35 6.56 -0.43 -3.04
CA ILE A 35 6.94 -0.18 -1.65
C ILE A 35 6.07 -1.06 -0.76
N LEU A 36 6.72 -1.97 -0.04
CA LEU A 36 6.04 -2.89 0.88
C LEU A 36 6.40 -2.56 2.33
N MET A 37 5.38 -2.59 3.19
CA MET A 37 5.57 -2.55 4.64
C MET A 37 4.76 -3.65 5.32
N ALA A 38 5.19 -4.07 6.50
CA ALA A 38 4.46 -5.10 7.25
C ALA A 38 3.07 -4.58 7.71
N PRO A 39 2.01 -5.40 7.70
CA PRO A 39 0.69 -4.99 8.20
C PRO A 39 0.74 -4.45 9.63
N ALA A 40 1.55 -5.08 10.49
CA ALA A 40 1.75 -4.63 11.87
C ALA A 40 2.38 -3.23 11.96
N TYR A 41 3.19 -2.84 10.98
CA TYR A 41 3.82 -1.52 10.93
C TYR A 41 2.76 -0.42 10.71
N PHE A 42 1.78 -0.66 9.84
CA PHE A 42 0.59 0.19 9.65
C PHE A 42 -0.33 0.18 10.88
N LEU A 43 -0.72 -1.00 11.36
CA LEU A 43 -1.71 -1.14 12.45
C LEU A 43 -1.27 -0.45 13.75
N THR A 44 0.04 -0.41 14.02
CA THR A 44 0.60 0.26 15.21
C THR A 44 0.60 1.79 15.09
N ARG A 45 0.79 2.34 13.90
CA ARG A 45 0.74 3.80 13.65
C ARG A 45 0.23 4.07 12.23
N PRO A 46 -1.09 4.32 12.05
CA PRO A 46 -1.72 4.44 10.74
C PRO A 46 -1.11 5.53 9.84
N LEU A 47 -0.60 6.61 10.44
CA LEU A 47 0.12 7.68 9.74
C LEU A 47 1.28 7.15 8.88
N ARG A 48 1.91 6.01 9.23
CA ARG A 48 2.99 5.40 8.44
C ARG A 48 2.57 5.02 7.03
N TRP A 49 1.29 4.69 6.84
CA TRP A 49 0.78 4.43 5.51
C TRP A 49 0.80 5.70 4.65
N LEU A 50 0.32 6.81 5.20
CA LEU A 50 0.30 8.11 4.52
C LEU A 50 1.71 8.70 4.35
N GLU A 51 2.59 8.50 5.34
CA GLU A 51 4.01 8.85 5.25
C GLU A 51 4.69 8.10 4.10
N ALA A 52 4.48 6.78 3.98
CA ALA A 52 5.05 6.00 2.89
C ALA A 52 4.49 6.42 1.52
N ILE A 53 3.19 6.73 1.43
CA ILE A 53 2.62 7.29 0.20
C ILE A 53 3.33 8.60 -0.17
N SER A 54 3.50 9.51 0.79
CA SER A 54 4.12 10.82 0.56
C SER A 54 5.61 10.73 0.22
N GLU A 55 6.37 9.96 1.00
CA GLU A 55 7.83 9.84 0.87
C GLU A 55 8.25 9.20 -0.45
N TYR A 56 7.52 8.18 -0.91
CA TYR A 56 7.86 7.43 -2.11
C TYR A 56 7.06 7.86 -3.35
N GLY A 57 6.22 8.90 -3.24
CA GLY A 57 5.37 9.35 -4.34
C GLY A 57 4.36 8.30 -4.81
N GLY A 58 3.78 7.55 -3.87
CA GLY A 58 2.81 6.49 -4.16
C GLY A 58 1.59 7.00 -4.93
N THR A 59 1.39 6.47 -6.15
CA THR A 59 0.24 6.83 -7.01
C THR A 59 -0.90 5.84 -6.85
N ILE A 60 -0.59 4.59 -6.45
CA ILE A 60 -1.57 3.52 -6.25
C ILE A 60 -1.36 2.93 -4.85
N SER A 61 -2.40 2.98 -4.03
CA SER A 61 -2.42 2.33 -2.72
C SER A 61 -3.87 2.06 -2.28
N GLY A 62 -4.06 1.21 -1.28
CA GLY A 62 -5.38 0.92 -0.77
C GLY A 62 -5.39 -0.06 0.39
N GLY A 63 -6.58 -0.29 0.91
CA GLY A 63 -6.87 -1.33 1.90
C GLY A 63 -8.36 -1.48 2.13
N PRO A 64 -8.78 -2.41 3.00
CA PRO A 64 -10.18 -2.55 3.39
C PRO A 64 -10.71 -1.29 4.10
N ASP A 65 -12.03 -1.15 4.19
CA ASP A 65 -12.70 0.04 4.75
C ASP A 65 -12.17 0.45 6.14
N PHE A 66 -11.88 -0.53 7.01
CA PHE A 66 -11.36 -0.27 8.35
C PHE A 66 -10.03 0.51 8.34
N ALA A 67 -9.22 0.39 7.28
CA ALA A 67 -7.93 1.06 7.20
C ALA A 67 -8.11 2.58 7.11
N TYR A 68 -9.09 3.02 6.31
CA TYR A 68 -9.46 4.43 6.20
C TYR A 68 -10.10 4.94 7.49
N GLN A 69 -10.99 4.15 8.10
CA GLN A 69 -11.56 4.48 9.41
C GLN A 69 -10.47 4.63 10.48
N LEU A 70 -9.46 3.75 10.47
CA LEU A 70 -8.34 3.77 11.41
C LEU A 70 -7.45 5.01 11.20
N CYS A 71 -7.18 5.40 9.95
CA CYS A 71 -6.50 6.66 9.65
C CYS A 71 -7.33 7.86 10.14
N SER A 72 -8.61 7.93 9.79
CA SER A 72 -9.49 9.03 10.22
C SER A 72 -9.60 9.19 11.74
N ALA A 73 -9.44 8.11 12.50
CA ALA A 73 -9.58 8.13 13.95
C ALA A 73 -8.25 8.38 14.71
N ARG A 74 -7.09 8.21 14.06
CA ARG A 74 -5.77 8.18 14.74
C ARG A 74 -4.67 9.00 14.06
N VAL A 75 -5.00 9.72 12.99
CA VAL A 75 -4.12 10.66 12.28
C VAL A 75 -4.73 12.04 12.36
#